data_AF-A0A936IWB9-F1
#
_entry.id   AF-A0A936IWB9-F1
#
_cell.length_a   1.000
_cell.length_b   1.000
_cell.length_c   1.000
_cell.angle_alpha   90.00
_cell.angle_beta   90.00
_cell.angle_gamma   90.00
#
_symmetry.space_group_name_H-M   'P 1'
#
loop_
_entity.id
_entity.type
_entity.pdbx_description
1 polymer ?
#
loop_
_entity_poly.entity_id
_entity_poly.type
_entity_poly.pdbx_seq_one_letter_code
_entity_poly.pdbx_strand_id
1 'polypeptide(L)'
;MRYHPGKWVALENTSARIKEIEDVRAQQGFGGVWRSYTFTYNADPTPHLTQIQSTISSGENYTFAYSGPNLRSPFSPVPYGTTTLLNSVTSQTGLAHAFLYTAATGELTRVTLPFGGQLRWDYRSFTFGGNRTIREVQTRYLRPSAGARN
;
A
#
# COMPACT_ATOMS: atom_id res chain seq x y z
N MET A 1 19.34 -9.54 -5.97
CA MET A 1 17.99 -8.92 -6.09
C MET A 1 17.76 -8.49 -7.53
N ARG A 2 16.57 -8.71 -8.08
CA ARG A 2 16.22 -8.39 -9.48
C ARG A 2 14.93 -7.58 -9.55
N TYR A 3 14.77 -6.78 -10.60
CA TYR A 3 13.65 -5.86 -10.80
C TYR A 3 13.03 -6.03 -12.19
N HIS A 4 11.74 -5.76 -12.29
CA HIS A 4 11.01 -5.73 -13.55
C HIS A 4 11.53 -4.62 -14.49
N PRO A 5 11.26 -4.74 -15.80
CA PRO A 5 11.56 -3.68 -16.74
C PRO A 5 10.80 -2.38 -16.43
N GLY A 6 11.38 -1.25 -16.80
CA GLY A 6 10.75 0.06 -16.82
C GLY A 6 9.56 0.08 -17.77
N LYS A 7 8.65 1.04 -17.55
CA LYS A 7 7.55 1.26 -18.49
C LYS A 7 8.14 1.60 -19.85
N TRP A 8 7.69 0.90 -20.90
CA TRP A 8 8.16 1.05 -22.29
C TRP A 8 9.57 0.53 -22.57
N VAL A 9 10.19 -0.17 -21.63
CA VAL A 9 11.53 -0.76 -21.78
C VAL A 9 11.41 -2.27 -21.62
N ALA A 10 12.01 -3.04 -22.53
CA ALA A 10 12.00 -4.51 -22.43
C ALA A 10 13.15 -5.06 -21.56
N LEU A 11 14.16 -4.23 -21.26
CA LEU A 11 15.32 -4.62 -20.46
C LEU A 11 14.95 -4.75 -18.97
N GLU A 12 15.23 -5.91 -18.39
CA GLU A 12 15.11 -6.16 -16.95
C GLU A 12 16.00 -5.21 -16.12
N ASN A 13 15.70 -5.07 -14.83
CA ASN A 13 16.45 -4.21 -13.91
C ASN A 13 16.47 -2.71 -14.26
N THR A 14 15.42 -2.22 -14.91
CA THR A 14 15.27 -0.81 -15.31
C THR A 14 14.12 -0.09 -14.59
N SER A 15 13.59 -0.69 -13.53
CA SER A 15 12.56 -0.06 -12.67
C SER A 15 12.79 -0.34 -11.20
N ALA A 16 12.06 0.36 -10.33
CA ALA A 16 12.05 0.11 -8.88
C ALA A 16 11.12 -1.05 -8.46
N ARG A 17 10.42 -1.70 -9.40
CA ARG A 17 9.51 -2.82 -9.08
C ARG A 17 10.31 -4.09 -8.89
N ILE A 18 10.45 -4.53 -7.65
CA ILE A 18 11.17 -5.74 -7.26
C ILE A 18 10.50 -6.93 -7.95
N LYS A 19 11.25 -7.78 -8.63
CA LYS A 19 10.75 -9.03 -9.21
C LYS A 19 10.95 -10.19 -8.24
N GLU A 20 12.15 -10.26 -7.67
CA GLU A 20 12.51 -11.25 -6.67
C GLU A 20 13.69 -10.80 -5.82
N ILE A 21 13.73 -11.34 -4.61
CA ILE A 21 14.85 -11.23 -3.68
C ILE A 21 15.51 -12.60 -3.58
N GLU A 22 16.82 -12.57 -3.56
CA GLU A 22 17.69 -13.71 -3.33
C GLU A 22 18.57 -13.36 -2.14
N ASP A 23 18.56 -14.21 -1.12
CA ASP A 23 19.43 -14.12 0.05
C ASP A 23 20.12 -15.47 0.29
N VAL A 24 20.89 -15.60 1.38
CA VAL A 24 21.65 -16.82 1.70
C VAL A 24 20.80 -18.08 1.89
N ARG A 25 19.48 -17.94 2.06
CA ARG A 25 18.53 -19.05 2.24
C ARG A 25 17.88 -19.47 0.93
N ALA A 26 18.19 -18.79 -0.18
CA ALA A 26 17.53 -18.99 -1.46
C ALA A 26 17.47 -20.47 -1.83
N GLN A 27 16.35 -20.86 -2.40
CA GLN A 27 16.16 -22.19 -2.95
C GLN A 27 16.11 -22.10 -4.47
N GLN A 28 16.63 -23.13 -5.14
CA GLN A 28 16.58 -23.19 -6.59
C GLN A 28 15.15 -23.52 -7.02
N GLY A 29 14.48 -22.57 -7.67
CA GLY A 29 13.17 -22.79 -8.26
C GLY A 29 13.26 -23.49 -9.61
N PHE A 30 12.09 -23.79 -10.19
CA PHE A 30 11.98 -24.28 -11.56
C PHE A 30 12.68 -23.31 -12.54
N GLY A 31 13.54 -23.83 -13.43
CA GLY A 31 14.36 -23.03 -14.35
C GLY A 31 15.75 -22.63 -13.81
N GLY A 32 16.20 -23.20 -12.69
CA GLY A 32 17.58 -23.04 -12.19
C GLY A 32 17.85 -21.74 -11.44
N VAL A 33 16.82 -20.91 -11.25
CA VAL A 33 16.92 -19.58 -10.64
C VAL A 33 16.77 -19.67 -9.12
N TRP A 34 17.79 -19.19 -8.41
CA TRP A 34 17.79 -19.05 -6.95
C TRP A 34 16.95 -17.85 -6.52
N ARG A 35 16.07 -18.03 -5.54
CA ARG A 35 15.26 -16.94 -4.99
C ARG A 35 14.79 -17.32 -3.59
N SER A 36 14.53 -16.29 -2.80
CA SER A 36 13.94 -16.38 -1.46
C SER A 36 12.51 -15.88 -1.49
N TYR A 37 12.24 -14.79 -2.24
CA TYR A 37 10.91 -14.18 -2.35
C TYR A 37 10.61 -13.77 -3.79
N THR A 38 9.35 -13.90 -4.19
CA THR A 38 8.81 -13.41 -5.46
C THR A 38 7.75 -12.33 -5.22
N PHE A 39 7.67 -11.40 -6.16
CA PHE A 39 6.77 -10.24 -6.10
C PHE A 39 5.91 -10.23 -7.36
N THR A 40 4.59 -10.17 -7.20
CA THR A 40 3.63 -10.17 -8.30
C THR A 40 2.91 -8.84 -8.36
N TYR A 41 2.78 -8.28 -9.56
CA TYR A 41 2.08 -7.02 -9.81
C TYR A 41 0.86 -7.26 -10.70
N ASN A 42 -0.15 -6.40 -10.59
CA ASN A 42 -1.27 -6.38 -11.53
C ASN A 42 -0.86 -5.78 -12.90
N ALA A 43 -1.80 -5.74 -13.84
CA ALA A 43 -1.58 -5.28 -15.22
C ALA A 43 -2.08 -3.85 -15.49
N ASP A 44 -2.26 -3.04 -14.45
CA ASP A 44 -2.72 -1.66 -14.58
C ASP A 44 -1.69 -0.80 -15.35
N PRO A 45 -2.07 0.36 -15.92
CA PRO A 45 -1.13 1.27 -16.58
C PRO A 45 0.03 1.73 -15.68
N THR A 46 -0.20 1.73 -14.37
CA THR A 46 0.81 1.83 -13.32
C THR A 46 0.65 0.60 -12.43
N PRO A 47 1.47 -0.46 -12.64
CA PRO A 47 1.29 -1.72 -11.92
C PRO A 47 1.50 -1.61 -10.41
N HIS A 48 0.57 -2.21 -9.65
CA HIS A 48 0.59 -2.28 -8.19
C HIS A 48 0.92 -3.70 -7.71
N LEU A 49 1.68 -3.81 -6.63
CA LEU A 49 2.10 -5.07 -6.04
C LEU A 49 0.88 -5.79 -5.45
N THR A 50 0.55 -6.99 -5.91
CA THR A 50 -0.61 -7.77 -5.43
C THR A 50 -0.20 -8.91 -4.51
N GLN A 51 1.04 -9.40 -4.60
CA GLN A 51 1.51 -10.52 -3.79
C GLN A 51 3.01 -10.45 -3.51
N ILE A 52 3.38 -10.84 -2.30
CA ILE A 52 4.74 -11.27 -1.94
C ILE A 52 4.63 -12.73 -1.53
N GLN A 53 5.44 -13.59 -2.13
CA GLN A 53 5.47 -15.01 -1.82
C GLN A 53 6.87 -15.46 -1.43
N SER A 54 6.98 -16.13 -0.29
CA SER A 54 8.19 -16.81 0.14
C SER A 54 8.33 -18.14 -0.60
N THR A 55 9.47 -18.35 -1.24
CA THR A 55 9.86 -19.64 -1.82
C THR A 55 10.62 -20.53 -0.83
N ILE A 56 11.10 -19.96 0.27
CA ILE A 56 11.90 -20.62 1.32
C ILE A 56 11.10 -21.05 2.55
N SER A 57 9.76 -21.12 2.43
CA SER A 57 8.85 -21.47 3.53
C SER A 57 9.00 -20.62 4.81
N SER A 58 9.37 -19.34 4.69
CA SER A 58 9.56 -18.42 5.84
C SER A 58 8.26 -17.98 6.54
N GLY A 59 7.09 -18.27 5.97
CA GLY A 59 5.79 -17.78 6.46
C GLY A 59 5.48 -16.32 6.06
N GLU A 60 6.42 -15.61 5.46
CA GLU A 60 6.26 -14.22 5.00
C GLU A 60 5.59 -14.18 3.62
N ASN A 61 4.30 -14.47 3.58
CA ASN A 61 3.46 -14.31 2.39
C ASN A 61 2.43 -13.20 2.65
N TYR A 62 2.26 -12.33 1.66
CA TYR A 62 1.36 -11.18 1.75
C TYR A 62 0.52 -11.04 0.48
N THR A 63 -0.75 -10.68 0.65
CA THR A 63 -1.62 -10.24 -0.43
C THR A 63 -2.05 -8.79 -0.22
N PHE A 64 -2.19 -8.06 -1.32
CA PHE A 64 -2.52 -6.64 -1.32
C PHE A 64 -3.80 -6.43 -2.12
N ALA A 65 -4.76 -5.72 -1.53
CA ALA A 65 -6.01 -5.36 -2.20
C ALA A 65 -6.09 -3.86 -2.39
N TYR A 66 -6.67 -3.42 -3.52
CA TYR A 66 -6.77 -2.03 -3.90
C TYR A 66 -8.20 -1.64 -4.28
N SER A 67 -8.50 -0.34 -4.28
CA SER A 67 -9.72 0.24 -4.85
C SER A 67 -9.40 1.43 -5.76
N GLY A 68 -10.31 1.71 -6.69
CA GLY A 68 -10.18 2.80 -7.66
C GLY A 68 -11.26 3.88 -7.52
N PRO A 69 -11.30 4.69 -6.44
CA PRO A 69 -12.37 5.67 -6.27
C PRO A 69 -12.27 6.85 -7.24
N ASN A 70 -13.43 7.44 -7.55
CA ASN A 70 -13.48 8.76 -8.17
C ASN A 70 -13.19 9.83 -7.13
N LEU A 71 -12.22 10.69 -7.44
CA LEU A 71 -11.80 11.78 -6.60
C LEU A 71 -12.58 13.06 -6.89
N ARG A 72 -12.79 13.86 -5.85
CA ARG A 72 -13.30 15.24 -5.89
C ARG A 72 -12.38 16.14 -5.09
N SER A 73 -12.34 17.42 -5.47
CA SER A 73 -11.57 18.41 -4.71
C SER A 73 -12.15 18.57 -3.28
N PRO A 74 -11.28 18.69 -2.27
CA PRO A 74 -11.70 18.89 -0.88
C PRO A 74 -12.16 20.33 -0.59
N PHE A 75 -11.92 21.27 -1.50
CA PHE A 75 -12.29 22.69 -1.34
C PHE A 75 -13.51 23.08 -2.17
N SER A 76 -13.75 22.35 -3.25
CA SER A 76 -14.89 22.50 -4.14
C SER A 76 -15.26 21.11 -4.62
N PRO A 77 -16.52 20.65 -4.54
CA PRO A 77 -16.89 19.26 -4.81
C PRO A 77 -16.89 18.90 -6.32
N VAL A 78 -15.99 19.49 -7.10
CA VAL A 78 -15.77 19.21 -8.52
C VAL A 78 -14.95 17.92 -8.68
N PRO A 79 -15.23 17.10 -9.72
CA PRO A 79 -14.43 15.92 -10.03
C PRO A 79 -12.96 16.26 -10.27
N TYR A 80 -12.06 15.37 -9.84
CA TYR A 80 -10.61 15.53 -9.97
C TYR A 80 -9.92 14.35 -10.70
N GLY A 81 -10.63 13.24 -10.92
CA GLY A 81 -10.12 12.06 -11.63
C GLY A 81 -10.30 10.79 -10.83
N THR A 82 -9.49 9.77 -11.09
CA THR A 82 -9.45 8.52 -10.31
C THR A 82 -8.05 8.30 -9.78
N THR A 83 -7.94 7.48 -8.73
CA THR A 83 -6.65 7.02 -8.21
C THR A 83 -6.77 5.57 -7.76
N THR A 84 -5.66 4.93 -7.43
CA THR A 84 -5.64 3.58 -6.84
C THR A 84 -5.22 3.70 -5.36
N LEU A 85 -6.08 3.27 -4.45
CA LEU A 85 -5.83 3.27 -3.01
C LEU A 85 -5.62 1.85 -2.50
N LEU A 86 -4.65 1.65 -1.61
CA LEU A 86 -4.40 0.37 -0.95
C LEU A 86 -5.47 0.14 0.12
N ASN A 87 -6.27 -0.91 0.00
CA ASN A 87 -7.33 -1.23 0.96
C ASN A 87 -6.84 -2.13 2.10
N SER A 88 -6.01 -3.13 1.78
CA SER A 88 -5.51 -4.07 2.79
C SER A 88 -4.18 -4.69 2.42
N VAL A 89 -3.42 -5.05 3.46
CA VAL A 89 -2.27 -5.95 3.37
C VAL A 89 -2.53 -7.12 4.30
N THR A 90 -2.70 -8.31 3.75
CA THR A 90 -3.06 -9.51 4.50
C THR A 90 -1.91 -10.48 4.48
N SER A 91 -1.45 -10.92 5.66
CA SER A 91 -0.45 -11.97 5.79
C SER A 91 -1.06 -13.36 5.58
N GLN A 92 -0.23 -14.38 5.41
CA GLN A 92 -0.67 -15.78 5.31
C GLN A 92 -1.54 -16.24 6.48
N THR A 93 -1.34 -15.66 7.67
CA THR A 93 -2.11 -16.00 8.88
C THR A 93 -3.54 -15.45 8.86
N GLY A 94 -3.92 -14.68 7.84
CA GLY A 94 -5.20 -13.97 7.76
C GLY A 94 -5.22 -12.64 8.52
N LEU A 95 -4.19 -12.36 9.34
CA LEU A 95 -3.99 -11.07 9.97
C LEU A 95 -3.74 -9.99 8.91
N ALA A 96 -4.46 -8.89 9.01
CA ALA A 96 -4.45 -7.84 8.00
C ALA A 96 -4.31 -6.44 8.59
N HIS A 97 -3.63 -5.58 7.85
CA HIS A 97 -3.79 -4.14 7.96
C HIS A 97 -4.91 -3.71 7.03
N ALA A 98 -5.84 -2.89 7.52
CA ALA A 98 -6.92 -2.34 6.71
C ALA A 98 -6.86 -0.82 6.70
N PHE A 99 -6.96 -0.22 5.52
CA PHE A 99 -6.81 1.21 5.29
C PHE A 99 -8.17 1.81 4.89
N LEU A 100 -8.56 2.89 5.56
CA LEU A 100 -9.80 3.60 5.27
C LEU A 100 -9.50 5.04 4.88
N TYR A 101 -10.16 5.50 3.83
CA TYR A 101 -9.99 6.82 3.27
C TYR A 101 -11.30 7.61 3.32
N THR A 102 -11.21 8.93 3.40
CA THR A 102 -12.34 9.83 3.21
C THR A 102 -12.91 9.62 1.81
N ALA A 103 -14.22 9.41 1.74
CA ALA A 103 -14.92 9.27 0.47
C ALA A 103 -14.69 10.53 -0.40
N ALA A 104 -14.49 10.33 -1.69
CA ALA A 104 -14.20 11.36 -2.69
C ALA A 104 -12.85 12.10 -2.55
N THR A 105 -12.28 12.37 -1.38
CA THR A 105 -10.97 13.07 -1.31
C THR A 105 -9.78 12.12 -1.30
N GLY A 106 -9.98 10.86 -0.87
CA GLY A 106 -8.90 9.88 -0.82
C GLY A 106 -7.89 10.12 0.32
N GLU A 107 -8.22 10.97 1.30
CA GLU A 107 -7.39 11.22 2.48
C GLU A 107 -7.44 10.01 3.45
N LEU A 108 -6.30 9.47 3.89
CA LEU A 108 -6.26 8.30 4.79
C LEU A 108 -6.71 8.68 6.21
N THR A 109 -7.84 8.19 6.68
CA THR A 109 -8.41 8.53 8.01
C THR A 109 -8.17 7.47 9.07
N ARG A 110 -7.95 6.21 8.67
CA ARG A 110 -7.73 5.12 9.61
C ARG A 110 -6.89 3.99 9.02
N VAL A 111 -5.99 3.46 9.83
CA VAL A 111 -5.36 2.16 9.62
C VAL A 111 -5.73 1.26 10.79
N THR A 112 -6.44 0.17 10.52
CA THR A 112 -6.68 -0.90 11.50
C THR A 112 -5.50 -1.86 11.44
N LEU A 113 -4.85 -2.08 12.58
CA LEU A 113 -3.75 -3.02 12.77
C LEU A 113 -4.29 -4.46 12.90
N PRO A 114 -3.45 -5.48 12.68
CA PRO A 114 -3.81 -6.90 12.79
C PRO A 114 -4.64 -7.29 14.01
N PHE A 115 -4.35 -6.69 15.16
CA PHE A 115 -5.00 -7.01 16.44
C PHE A 115 -6.08 -5.98 16.85
N GLY A 116 -6.59 -5.21 15.89
CA GLY A 116 -7.76 -4.34 16.06
C GLY A 116 -7.45 -2.93 16.59
N GLY A 117 -6.22 -2.64 17.03
CA GLY A 117 -5.77 -1.27 17.32
C GLY A 117 -5.81 -0.41 16.05
N GLN A 118 -6.00 0.90 16.21
CA GLN A 118 -6.22 1.80 15.07
C GLN A 118 -5.31 3.03 15.15
N LEU A 119 -4.58 3.33 14.08
CA LEU A 119 -4.05 4.67 13.87
C LEU A 119 -5.10 5.51 13.16
N ARG A 120 -5.32 6.75 13.58
CA ARG A 120 -6.32 7.66 13.01
C ARG A 120 -5.75 9.03 12.72
N TRP A 121 -6.33 9.68 11.71
CA TRP A 121 -6.00 11.03 11.27
C TRP A 121 -7.29 11.83 11.09
N ASP A 122 -7.35 13.00 11.70
CA ASP A 122 -8.39 13.99 11.42
C ASP A 122 -7.78 15.14 10.62
N TYR A 123 -8.45 15.52 9.53
CA TYR A 123 -7.96 16.54 8.61
C TYR A 123 -8.77 17.83 8.72
N ARG A 124 -8.06 18.96 8.68
CA ARG A 124 -8.68 20.29 8.60
C ARG A 124 -8.18 21.06 7.38
N SER A 125 -8.94 22.08 6.99
CA SER A 125 -8.47 23.06 6.02
C SER A 125 -7.72 24.17 6.76
N PHE A 126 -6.50 24.46 6.34
CA PHE A 126 -5.69 25.54 6.89
C PHE A 126 -5.35 26.54 5.80
N THR A 127 -5.65 27.82 6.04
CA THR A 127 -5.39 28.91 5.11
C THR A 127 -4.19 29.72 5.60
N PHE A 128 -3.10 29.67 4.84
CA PHE A 128 -1.93 30.50 5.09
C PHE A 128 -2.22 31.97 4.77
N GLY A 129 -1.42 32.87 5.35
CA GLY A 129 -1.37 34.26 4.91
C GLY A 129 -1.13 34.33 3.39
N GLY A 130 -1.95 35.10 2.67
CA GLY A 130 -1.97 35.09 1.20
C GLY A 130 -3.01 34.16 0.56
N ASN A 131 -4.00 33.68 1.32
CA ASN A 131 -5.20 32.95 0.84
C ASN A 131 -4.93 31.58 0.20
N ARG A 132 -3.79 30.95 0.49
CA ARG A 132 -3.54 29.56 0.08
C ARG A 132 -4.11 28.59 1.11
N THR A 133 -5.08 27.78 0.71
CA THR A 133 -5.67 26.74 1.55
C THR A 133 -5.08 25.36 1.24
N ILE A 134 -4.70 24.61 2.28
CA ILE A 134 -4.31 23.20 2.18
C ILE A 134 -5.20 22.34 3.08
N ARG A 135 -5.22 21.03 2.79
CA ARG A 135 -5.70 20.01 3.74
C ARG A 135 -4.52 19.50 4.53
N GLU A 136 -4.57 19.66 5.84
CA GLU A 136 -3.52 19.18 6.75
C GLU A 136 -4.09 18.25 7.80
N VAL A 137 -3.22 17.37 8.33
CA VAL A 137 -3.55 16.54 9.49
C VAL A 137 -3.58 17.45 10.71
N GLN A 138 -4.75 17.59 11.34
CA GLN A 138 -4.89 18.31 12.60
C GLN A 138 -4.44 17.47 13.78
N THR A 139 -4.81 16.19 13.78
CA THR A 139 -4.48 15.23 14.84
C THR A 139 -4.13 13.88 14.23
N ARG A 140 -3.16 13.22 14.84
CA ARG A 140 -2.84 11.81 14.62
C ARG A 140 -2.78 11.13 15.97
N TYR A 141 -3.51 10.03 16.13
CA TYR A 141 -3.55 9.32 17.41
C TYR A 141 -3.73 7.82 17.24
N LEU A 142 -3.29 7.08 18.26
CA LEU A 142 -3.54 5.66 18.42
C LEU A 142 -4.83 5.48 19.21
N ARG A 143 -5.72 4.62 18.73
CA ARG A 143 -6.85 4.09 19.49
C ARG A 143 -6.60 2.61 19.73
N PRO A 144 -6.39 2.17 20.99
CA PRO A 144 -6.22 0.76 21.30
C PRO A 144 -7.49 -0.03 20.93
N SER A 145 -7.34 -1.35 20.73
CA SER A 145 -8.50 -2.24 20.61
C SER A 145 -9.30 -2.24 21.92
N ALA A 146 -10.60 -2.55 21.84
CA ALA A 146 -11.44 -2.63 23.02
C ALA A 146 -10.84 -3.63 24.02
N GLY A 147 -10.57 -3.18 25.25
CA GLY A 147 -10.00 -4.01 26.32
C GLY A 147 -8.49 -3.85 26.58
N ALA A 148 -7.74 -3.16 25.71
CA ALA A 148 -6.34 -2.81 26.00
C ALA A 148 -6.27 -1.56 26.89
N ARG A 149 -5.61 -1.67 28.06
CA ARG A 149 -5.41 -0.56 29.01
C ARG A 149 -4.31 0.39 28.49
N ASN A 150 -4.55 1.69 28.60
CA ASN A 150 -3.57 2.76 28.34
C ASN A 150 -2.45 2.76 29.38
#